data_AF-A0A819HS32-F1
#
_entry.id   AF-A0A819HS32-F1
#
_cell.length_a   1.000
_cell.length_b   1.000
_cell.length_c   1.000
_cell.angle_alpha   90.00
_cell.angle_beta   90.00
_cell.angle_gamma   90.00
#
_symmetry.space_group_name_H-M   'P 1'
#
loop_
_entity.id
_entity.type
_entity.pdbx_description
1 polymer ?
#
loop_
_entity_poly.entity_id
_entity_poly.type
_entity_poly.pdbx_seq_one_letter_code
_entity_poly.pdbx_strand_id
1 'polypeptide(L)'
;MCGDGANDVGALKAAHAGISLSTADASVASPFTSRTPTIECVPTIIREGRAALITSFGVVKYMVAYSLTQFLTVIMLYTIGNNLTDYEFLFIDLGLITLLVLLFSRTTAYPYLDPKAPRTKLISWRPLVSLIGNLSICAAFQAFIFEYVKKQPWYEPFEFNEEKVYISHINTAIFLQSTFQYIWESIVFSRGAPYRRSIFSNCIFIIN
;
A
#
# COMPACT_ATOMS: atom_id res chain seq x y z
N MET A 1 -4.96 -19.56 21.85
CA MET A 1 -5.44 -20.16 23.12
C MET A 1 -6.08 -19.06 23.94
N CYS A 2 -7.14 -19.37 24.69
CA CYS A 2 -7.70 -18.45 25.69
C CYS A 2 -7.47 -19.06 27.09
N GLY A 3 -7.25 -18.22 28.09
CA GLY A 3 -7.08 -18.64 29.48
C GLY A 3 -7.45 -17.51 30.43
N ASP A 4 -7.81 -17.85 31.66
CA ASP A 4 -8.28 -16.90 32.68
C ASP A 4 -7.53 -17.03 34.01
N GLY A 5 -6.78 -18.12 34.20
CA GLY A 5 -6.08 -18.44 35.43
C GLY A 5 -4.56 -18.55 35.32
N ALA A 6 -3.88 -18.58 36.47
CA ALA A 6 -2.43 -18.76 36.58
C ALA A 6 -1.96 -20.13 36.05
N ASN A 7 -2.82 -21.14 36.11
CA ASN A 7 -2.58 -22.48 35.55
C ASN A 7 -2.51 -22.48 34.01
N ASP A 8 -3.08 -21.48 33.34
CA ASP A 8 -3.06 -21.36 31.87
C ASP A 8 -1.82 -20.63 31.34
N VAL A 9 -1.04 -19.98 32.22
CA VAL A 9 0.09 -19.10 31.85
C VAL A 9 1.12 -19.80 30.96
N GLY A 10 1.46 -21.04 31.27
CA GLY A 10 2.43 -21.81 30.47
C GLY A 10 1.96 -22.01 29.04
N ALA A 11 0.67 -22.31 28.87
CA ALA A 11 0.08 -22.59 27.58
C ALA A 11 -0.27 -21.30 26.80
N LEU A 12 -0.62 -20.20 27.50
CA LEU A 12 -0.74 -18.86 26.92
C LEU A 12 0.59 -18.37 26.34
N LYS A 13 1.71 -18.58 27.05
CA LYS A 13 3.06 -18.25 26.57
C LYS A 13 3.51 -19.12 25.40
N ALA A 14 3.15 -20.40 25.41
CA ALA A 14 3.48 -21.33 24.33
C ALA A 14 2.65 -21.09 23.06
N ALA A 15 1.47 -20.49 23.17
CA ALA A 15 0.61 -20.25 22.02
C ALA A 15 1.15 -19.11 21.14
N HIS A 16 1.13 -19.30 19.81
CA HIS A 16 1.43 -18.24 18.83
C HIS A 16 0.54 -16.99 18.98
N ALA A 17 -0.67 -17.18 19.52
CA ALA A 17 -1.57 -16.10 19.92
C ALA A 17 -2.37 -16.55 21.16
N GLY A 18 -2.00 -15.99 22.32
CA GLY A 18 -2.70 -16.15 23.60
C GLY A 18 -3.62 -14.98 23.89
N ILE A 19 -4.81 -15.26 24.44
CA ILE A 19 -5.77 -14.25 24.89
C ILE A 19 -6.07 -14.51 26.37
N SER A 20 -5.71 -13.58 27.25
CA SER A 20 -6.15 -13.62 28.65
C SER A 20 -7.58 -13.07 28.75
N LEU A 21 -8.46 -13.80 29.44
CA LEU A 21 -9.83 -13.37 29.78
C LEU A 21 -9.91 -12.72 31.18
N SER A 22 -8.76 -12.61 31.86
CA SER A 22 -8.60 -12.00 33.16
C SER A 22 -7.53 -10.91 33.12
N THR A 23 -7.66 -9.89 33.95
CA THR A 23 -6.64 -8.84 34.13
C THR A 23 -5.60 -9.20 35.20
N ALA A 24 -5.68 -10.40 35.76
CA ALA A 24 -4.76 -10.93 36.77
C ALA A 24 -3.51 -11.57 36.12
N ASP A 25 -2.85 -12.49 36.81
CA ASP A 25 -1.56 -13.11 36.41
C ASP A 25 -1.52 -13.65 34.97
N ALA A 26 -2.66 -14.12 34.44
CA ALA A 26 -2.78 -14.57 33.06
C ALA A 26 -2.51 -13.46 32.01
N SER A 27 -2.82 -12.19 32.31
CA SER A 27 -2.61 -11.09 31.35
C SER A 27 -1.15 -10.77 31.10
N VAL A 28 -0.27 -11.06 32.06
CA VAL A 28 1.19 -10.86 31.91
C VAL A 28 1.77 -11.88 30.91
N ALA A 29 1.09 -13.00 30.74
CA ALA A 29 1.54 -14.12 29.92
C ALA A 29 1.06 -14.06 28.47
N SER A 30 0.05 -13.24 28.15
CA SER A 30 -0.61 -13.22 26.85
C SER A 30 -0.41 -11.90 26.08
N PRO A 31 -0.22 -11.92 24.76
CA PRO A 31 -0.13 -10.71 23.94
C PRO A 31 -1.45 -9.92 23.84
N PHE A 32 -2.59 -10.56 24.10
CA PHE A 32 -3.91 -9.93 24.13
C PHE A 32 -4.59 -10.15 25.47
N THR A 33 -5.23 -9.12 26.01
CA THR A 33 -6.01 -9.19 27.25
C THR A 33 -7.40 -8.64 27.01
N SER A 34 -8.43 -9.47 27.20
CA SER A 34 -9.83 -9.05 27.16
C SER A 34 -10.23 -8.41 28.48
N ARG A 35 -10.94 -7.28 28.40
CA ARG A 35 -11.52 -6.61 29.59
C ARG A 35 -12.83 -7.25 30.04
N THR A 36 -13.55 -7.87 29.11
CA THR A 36 -14.73 -8.66 29.39
C THR A 36 -14.32 -10.14 29.46
N PRO A 37 -14.70 -10.89 30.50
CA PRO A 37 -14.34 -12.29 30.66
C PRO A 37 -15.22 -13.19 29.75
N THR A 38 -15.28 -12.86 28.46
CA THR A 38 -16.05 -13.58 27.43
C THR A 38 -15.16 -13.89 26.23
N ILE A 39 -15.45 -14.99 25.54
CA ILE A 39 -14.71 -15.42 24.34
C ILE A 39 -15.14 -14.68 23.06
N GLU A 40 -16.05 -13.69 23.16
CA GLU A 40 -16.51 -12.88 22.03
C GLU A 40 -15.39 -12.03 21.41
N CYS A 41 -14.31 -11.80 22.16
CA CYS A 41 -13.11 -11.17 21.65
C CYS A 41 -12.38 -12.01 20.58
N VAL A 42 -12.56 -13.35 20.57
CA VAL A 42 -11.83 -14.25 19.68
C VAL A 42 -12.18 -14.02 18.20
N PRO A 43 -13.45 -14.04 17.76
CA PRO A 43 -13.79 -13.71 16.38
C PRO A 43 -13.35 -12.30 15.98
N THR A 44 -13.40 -11.34 16.92
CA THR A 44 -12.98 -9.96 16.69
C THR A 44 -11.48 -9.87 16.41
N ILE A 45 -10.65 -10.52 17.23
CA ILE A 45 -9.19 -10.56 17.03
C ILE A 45 -8.84 -11.25 15.71
N ILE A 46 -9.50 -12.36 15.36
CA ILE A 46 -9.26 -13.05 14.08
C ILE A 46 -9.63 -12.13 12.90
N ARG A 47 -10.76 -11.43 12.99
CA ARG A 47 -11.26 -10.52 11.96
C ARG A 47 -10.29 -9.35 11.73
N GLU A 48 -9.85 -8.69 12.80
CA GLU A 48 -8.87 -7.61 12.74
C GLU A 48 -7.49 -8.12 12.26
N GLY A 49 -7.04 -9.29 12.72
CA GLY A 49 -5.78 -9.89 12.27
C GLY A 49 -5.78 -10.22 10.76
N ARG A 50 -6.89 -10.72 10.23
CA ARG A 50 -7.05 -10.97 8.78
C ARG A 50 -7.10 -9.67 7.99
N ALA A 51 -7.78 -8.65 8.50
CA ALA A 51 -7.80 -7.33 7.88
C ALA A 51 -6.39 -6.73 7.84
N ALA A 52 -5.66 -6.76 8.96
CA ALA A 52 -4.28 -6.29 9.04
C ALA A 52 -3.36 -7.02 8.04
N LEU A 53 -3.44 -8.35 7.96
CA LEU A 53 -2.64 -9.14 7.01
C LEU A 53 -2.91 -8.73 5.55
N ILE A 54 -4.19 -8.56 5.17
CA ILE A 54 -4.55 -8.12 3.82
C ILE A 54 -4.12 -6.68 3.56
N THR A 55 -4.20 -5.79 4.57
CA THR A 55 -3.67 -4.43 4.48
C THR A 55 -2.18 -4.46 4.19
N SER A 56 -1.38 -5.20 4.96
CA SER A 56 0.06 -5.32 4.75
C SER A 56 0.39 -5.87 3.36
N PHE A 57 -0.36 -6.86 2.88
CA PHE A 57 -0.17 -7.39 1.52
C PHE A 57 -0.55 -6.39 0.42
N GLY A 58 -1.54 -5.54 0.67
CA GLY A 58 -1.89 -4.43 -0.21
C GLY A 58 -0.79 -3.39 -0.27
N VAL A 59 -0.29 -2.94 0.90
CA VAL A 59 0.80 -1.97 1.01
C VAL A 59 2.04 -2.47 0.31
N VAL A 60 2.46 -3.73 0.52
CA VAL A 60 3.66 -4.25 -0.14
C VAL A 60 3.50 -4.31 -1.67
N LYS A 61 2.32 -4.68 -2.18
CA LYS A 61 2.08 -4.68 -3.64
C LYS A 61 2.10 -3.28 -4.23
N TYR A 62 1.47 -2.34 -3.54
CA TYR A 62 1.50 -0.93 -3.92
C TYR A 62 2.93 -0.40 -3.91
N MET A 63 3.71 -0.76 -2.89
CA MET A 63 5.12 -0.36 -2.78
C MET A 63 5.94 -0.84 -3.98
N VAL A 64 5.79 -2.11 -4.34
CA VAL A 64 6.48 -2.66 -5.52
C VAL A 64 5.99 -2.01 -6.82
N ALA A 65 4.69 -1.76 -6.95
CA ALA A 65 4.11 -1.15 -8.15
C ALA A 65 4.63 0.27 -8.38
N TYR A 66 4.56 1.14 -7.36
CA TYR A 66 5.00 2.52 -7.53
C TYR A 66 6.50 2.59 -7.84
N SER A 67 7.33 1.78 -7.16
CA SER A 67 8.79 1.81 -7.39
C SER A 67 9.14 1.39 -8.82
N LEU A 68 8.41 0.44 -9.40
CA LEU A 68 8.60 0.04 -10.80
C LEU A 68 8.12 1.13 -11.77
N THR A 69 6.99 1.79 -11.48
CA THR A 69 6.46 2.91 -12.28
C THR A 69 7.40 4.15 -12.22
N GLN A 70 7.98 4.43 -11.06
CA GLN A 70 8.99 5.49 -10.86
C GLN A 70 10.29 5.15 -11.60
N PHE A 71 10.72 3.89 -11.54
CA PHE A 71 11.88 3.43 -12.29
C PHE A 71 11.72 3.62 -13.80
N LEU A 72 10.54 3.30 -14.35
CA LEU A 72 10.22 3.56 -15.76
C LEU A 72 10.29 5.05 -16.09
N THR A 73 9.72 5.90 -15.23
CA THR A 73 9.76 7.36 -15.36
C THR A 73 11.19 7.86 -15.51
N VAL A 74 12.05 7.46 -14.57
CA VAL A 74 13.46 7.87 -14.52
C VAL A 74 14.23 7.36 -15.74
N ILE A 75 14.02 6.11 -16.16
CA ILE A 75 14.65 5.59 -17.40
C ILE A 75 14.25 6.42 -18.61
N MET A 76 12.96 6.75 -18.77
CA MET A 76 12.50 7.54 -19.92
C MET A 76 13.15 8.92 -19.93
N LEU A 77 13.25 9.59 -18.78
CA LEU A 77 13.93 10.88 -18.67
C LEU A 77 15.43 10.78 -18.97
N TYR A 78 16.09 9.71 -18.53
CA TYR A 78 17.50 9.51 -18.84
C TYR A 78 17.79 9.35 -20.33
N THR A 79 16.83 8.88 -21.14
CA THR A 79 17.03 8.79 -22.60
C THR A 79 17.25 10.15 -23.27
N ILE A 80 16.81 11.24 -22.63
CA ILE A 80 17.03 12.62 -23.09
C ILE A 80 18.06 13.36 -22.22
N GLY A 81 18.81 12.65 -21.38
CA GLY A 81 19.78 13.27 -20.46
C GLY A 81 19.16 14.06 -19.31
N ASN A 82 17.88 13.85 -19.03
CA ASN A 82 17.13 14.52 -17.96
C ASN A 82 16.88 13.55 -16.78
N ASN A 83 16.45 14.06 -15.63
CA ASN A 83 16.08 13.27 -14.45
C ASN A 83 14.99 14.00 -13.65
N LEU A 84 14.34 13.29 -12.73
CA LEU A 84 13.51 13.94 -11.71
C LEU A 84 14.41 14.75 -10.77
N THR A 85 13.91 15.90 -10.34
CA THR A 85 14.57 16.75 -9.34
C THR A 85 14.42 16.16 -7.94
N ASP A 86 15.33 16.52 -7.03
CA ASP A 86 15.27 16.06 -5.63
C ASP A 86 13.95 16.43 -4.94
N TYR A 87 13.38 17.59 -5.28
CA TYR A 87 12.08 18.02 -4.75
C TYR A 87 10.92 17.19 -5.32
N GLU A 88 10.97 16.80 -6.60
CA GLU A 88 9.98 15.88 -7.19
C GLU A 88 10.05 14.51 -6.51
N PHE A 89 11.26 13.96 -6.29
CA PHE A 89 11.44 12.73 -5.53
C PHE A 89 10.88 12.83 -4.10
N LEU A 90 11.22 13.90 -3.38
CA LEU A 90 10.74 14.12 -2.02
C LEU A 90 9.22 14.23 -1.97
N PHE A 91 8.61 14.95 -2.93
CA PHE A 91 7.16 15.09 -3.01
C PHE A 91 6.49 13.74 -3.28
N ILE A 92 7.03 12.94 -4.22
CA ILE A 92 6.50 11.61 -4.51
C ILE A 92 6.52 10.76 -3.23
N ASP A 93 7.68 10.58 -2.60
CA ASP A 93 7.83 9.63 -1.49
C ASP A 93 7.10 10.10 -0.22
N LEU A 94 7.38 11.33 0.22
CA LEU A 94 6.88 11.85 1.50
C LEU A 94 5.51 12.49 1.37
N GLY A 95 5.29 13.28 0.32
CA GLY A 95 4.05 14.00 0.09
C GLY A 95 2.91 13.07 -0.32
N LEU A 96 3.15 12.21 -1.30
CA LEU A 96 2.11 11.41 -1.94
C LEU A 96 2.07 9.97 -1.41
N ILE A 97 3.14 9.19 -1.60
CA ILE A 97 3.17 7.75 -1.31
C ILE A 97 2.93 7.50 0.18
N THR A 98 3.65 8.21 1.05
CA THR A 98 3.51 8.07 2.51
C THR A 98 2.08 8.38 2.95
N LEU A 99 1.50 9.48 2.46
CA LEU A 99 0.13 9.89 2.79
C LEU A 99 -0.89 8.84 2.33
N LEU A 100 -0.79 8.39 1.08
CA LEU A 100 -1.67 7.37 0.52
C LEU A 100 -1.59 6.06 1.31
N VAL A 101 -0.39 5.59 1.66
CA VAL A 101 -0.19 4.36 2.45
C VAL A 101 -0.81 4.49 3.85
N LEU A 102 -0.62 5.63 4.52
CA LEU A 102 -1.20 5.87 5.84
C LEU A 102 -2.72 5.87 5.78
N LEU A 103 -3.31 6.60 4.82
CA LEU A 103 -4.76 6.70 4.69
C LEU A 103 -5.39 5.37 4.27
N PHE A 104 -4.81 4.69 3.27
CA PHE A 104 -5.23 3.38 2.82
C PHE A 104 -5.22 2.36 3.97
N SER A 105 -4.21 2.41 4.84
CA SER A 105 -4.04 1.47 5.96
C SER A 105 -5.11 1.61 7.04
N ARG A 106 -5.80 2.76 7.14
CA ARG A 106 -6.87 3.01 8.13
C ARG A 106 -8.21 2.35 7.81
N THR A 107 -8.34 1.61 6.72
CA THR A 107 -9.59 0.92 6.39
C THR A 107 -9.85 -0.24 7.36
N THR A 108 -11.01 -0.22 8.00
CA THR A 108 -11.40 -1.16 9.06
C THR A 108 -11.72 -2.56 8.55
N ALA A 109 -11.66 -3.54 9.45
CA ALA A 109 -12.03 -4.91 9.14
C ALA A 109 -13.51 -5.05 8.75
N TYR A 110 -13.80 -6.00 7.88
CA TYR A 110 -15.18 -6.29 7.46
C TYR A 110 -16.02 -6.73 8.67
N PRO A 111 -17.32 -6.40 8.79
CA PRO A 111 -18.12 -6.70 10.00
C PRO A 111 -18.26 -8.19 10.32
N TYR A 112 -18.24 -9.05 9.30
CA TYR A 112 -18.41 -10.50 9.44
C TYR A 112 -17.09 -11.23 9.25
N LEU A 113 -16.93 -12.36 9.94
CA LEU A 113 -15.76 -13.23 9.78
C LEU A 113 -16.01 -14.21 8.63
N ASP A 114 -15.27 -14.03 7.53
CA ASP A 114 -15.30 -14.97 6.40
C ASP A 114 -14.79 -16.36 6.85
N PRO A 115 -15.42 -17.48 6.44
CA PRO A 115 -14.94 -18.82 6.81
C PRO A 115 -13.53 -19.11 6.28
N LYS A 116 -13.15 -18.55 5.13
CA LYS A 116 -11.90 -18.83 4.44
C LYS A 116 -10.80 -17.88 4.90
N ALA A 117 -9.69 -18.45 5.38
CA ALA A 117 -8.52 -17.65 5.73
C ALA A 117 -7.92 -16.96 4.49
N PRO A 118 -7.39 -15.73 4.64
CA PRO A 118 -6.65 -15.07 3.58
C PRO A 118 -5.42 -15.89 3.20
N ARG A 119 -4.97 -15.72 1.96
CA ARG A 119 -3.72 -16.34 1.51
C ARG A 119 -2.55 -15.72 2.27
N THR A 120 -1.61 -16.55 2.69
CA THR A 120 -0.41 -16.13 3.45
C THR A 120 0.83 -15.97 2.58
N LYS A 121 0.79 -16.41 1.31
CA LYS A 121 1.88 -16.22 0.35
C LYS A 121 1.70 -14.90 -0.39
N LEU A 122 2.63 -13.96 -0.17
CA LEU A 122 2.67 -12.68 -0.85
C LEU A 122 2.93 -12.85 -2.35
N ILE A 123 3.96 -13.63 -2.69
CA ILE A 123 4.36 -13.94 -4.06
C ILE A 123 3.65 -15.21 -4.50
N SER A 124 2.69 -15.04 -5.40
CA SER A 124 2.06 -16.16 -6.12
C SER A 124 1.79 -15.73 -7.55
N TRP A 125 1.49 -16.69 -8.42
CA TRP A 125 1.28 -16.44 -9.84
C TRP A 125 0.25 -15.33 -10.12
N ARG A 126 -0.88 -15.33 -9.41
CA ARG A 126 -1.97 -14.36 -9.66
C ARG A 126 -1.58 -12.91 -9.30
N PRO A 127 -1.05 -12.59 -8.11
CA PRO A 127 -0.51 -11.27 -7.81
C PRO A 127 0.61 -10.82 -8.75
N LEU A 128 1.49 -11.72 -9.17
CA LEU A 128 2.59 -11.38 -10.07
C LEU A 128 2.08 -10.96 -11.44
N VAL A 129 1.17 -11.73 -12.04
CA VAL A 129 0.52 -11.37 -13.32
C VAL A 129 -0.24 -10.05 -13.19
N SER A 130 -0.93 -9.82 -12.06
CA SER A 130 -1.62 -8.55 -11.80
C SER A 130 -0.67 -7.35 -11.74
N LEU A 131 0.50 -7.52 -11.12
CA LEU A 131 1.51 -6.48 -11.01
C LEU A 131 2.14 -6.17 -12.37
N ILE A 132 2.52 -7.21 -13.13
CA ILE A 132 3.09 -7.06 -14.48
C ILE A 132 2.07 -6.38 -15.40
N GLY A 133 0.80 -6.81 -15.37
CA GLY A 133 -0.25 -6.19 -16.17
C GLY A 133 -0.45 -4.70 -15.84
N ASN A 134 -0.47 -4.34 -14.55
CA ASN A 134 -0.52 -2.94 -14.13
C ASN A 134 0.68 -2.15 -14.63
N LEU A 135 1.90 -2.69 -14.46
CA LEU A 135 3.13 -2.07 -14.93
C LEU A 135 3.13 -1.84 -16.45
N SER A 136 2.67 -2.82 -17.23
CA SER A 136 2.58 -2.70 -18.68
C SER A 136 1.62 -1.57 -19.10
N ILE A 137 0.49 -1.43 -18.40
CA ILE A 137 -0.46 -0.33 -18.64
C ILE A 137 0.18 1.02 -18.30
N CYS A 138 0.81 1.13 -17.13
CA CYS A 138 1.50 2.36 -16.72
C CYS A 138 2.59 2.75 -17.71
N ALA A 139 3.42 1.80 -18.13
CA ALA A 139 4.47 1.98 -19.13
C ALA A 139 3.91 2.47 -20.48
N ALA A 140 2.82 1.88 -20.96
CA ALA A 140 2.20 2.26 -22.22
C ALA A 140 1.70 3.72 -22.21
N PHE A 141 1.05 4.14 -21.12
CA PHE A 141 0.59 5.52 -20.98
C PHE A 141 1.76 6.51 -20.85
N GLN A 142 2.80 6.17 -20.09
CA GLN A 142 3.99 7.03 -19.98
C GLN A 142 4.69 7.18 -21.32
N ALA A 143 4.90 6.08 -22.05
CA ALA A 143 5.50 6.10 -23.39
C ALA A 143 4.65 6.90 -24.38
N PHE A 144 3.31 6.78 -24.31
CA PHE A 144 2.40 7.57 -25.13
C PHE A 144 2.56 9.08 -24.86
N ILE A 145 2.52 9.51 -23.59
CA ILE A 145 2.70 10.91 -23.21
C ILE A 145 4.07 11.43 -23.64
N PHE A 146 5.12 10.64 -23.42
CA PHE A 146 6.49 10.97 -23.80
C PHE A 146 6.62 11.29 -25.30
N GLU A 147 6.07 10.44 -26.16
CA GLU A 147 6.09 10.65 -27.61
C GLU A 147 5.08 11.71 -28.08
N TYR A 148 3.96 11.87 -27.37
CA TYR A 148 2.95 12.87 -27.69
C TYR A 148 3.46 14.30 -27.47
N VAL A 149 4.17 14.54 -26.35
CA VAL A 149 4.75 15.85 -26.02
C VAL A 149 5.81 16.26 -27.04
N LYS A 150 6.66 15.34 -27.47
CA LYS A 150 7.68 15.59 -28.51
C LYS A 150 7.10 16.07 -29.85
N LYS A 151 5.86 15.69 -30.16
CA LYS A 151 5.19 16.06 -31.41
C LYS A 151 4.47 17.41 -31.35
N GLN A 152 4.45 18.07 -30.19
CA GLN A 152 3.77 19.35 -30.04
C GLN A 152 4.58 20.49 -30.68
N PRO A 153 3.91 21.50 -31.28
CA PRO A 153 4.61 22.56 -32.01
C PRO A 153 5.43 23.49 -31.10
N TRP A 154 5.12 23.53 -29.81
CA TRP A 154 5.82 24.32 -28.79
C TRP A 154 6.91 23.53 -28.07
N TYR A 155 7.13 22.26 -28.45
CA TYR A 155 8.11 21.41 -27.78
C TYR A 155 9.54 21.85 -28.11
N GLU A 156 10.29 22.20 -27.08
CA GLU A 156 11.72 22.46 -27.15
C GLU A 156 12.49 21.25 -26.58
N PRO A 157 13.47 20.69 -27.34
CA PRO A 157 14.35 19.65 -26.84
C PRO A 157 15.05 20.06 -25.55
N PHE A 158 15.27 19.10 -24.66
CA PHE A 158 15.99 19.38 -23.43
C PHE A 158 17.48 19.63 -23.73
N GLU A 159 17.97 20.79 -23.32
CA GLU A 159 19.39 21.12 -23.28
C GLU A 159 19.81 21.33 -21.83
N PHE A 160 20.88 20.65 -21.42
CA PHE A 160 21.38 20.76 -20.06
C PHE A 160 21.92 22.17 -19.81
N ASN A 161 21.38 22.86 -18.82
CA ASN A 161 21.83 24.15 -18.37
C ASN A 161 21.98 24.12 -16.84
N GLU A 162 23.16 24.48 -16.33
CA GLU A 162 23.50 24.49 -14.91
C GLU A 162 22.58 25.41 -14.08
N GLU A 163 22.00 26.45 -14.68
CA GLU A 163 21.07 27.37 -14.01
C GLU A 163 19.63 26.84 -13.93
N LYS A 164 19.24 25.92 -14.82
CA LYS A 164 17.87 25.36 -14.95
C LYS A 164 17.92 23.85 -14.93
N VAL A 165 18.45 23.31 -13.84
CA VAL A 165 18.64 21.88 -13.63
C VAL A 165 17.33 21.12 -13.87
N TYR A 166 17.31 20.29 -14.91
CA TYR A 166 16.23 19.34 -15.26
C TYR A 166 14.85 19.91 -15.61
N ILE A 167 14.74 21.23 -15.82
CA ILE A 167 13.48 21.84 -16.27
C ILE A 167 13.21 21.43 -17.73
N SER A 168 12.13 20.69 -17.96
CA SER A 168 11.71 20.28 -19.29
C SER A 168 10.21 20.03 -19.35
N HIS A 169 9.61 20.33 -20.50
CA HIS A 169 8.23 19.97 -20.80
C HIS A 169 7.95 18.47 -20.65
N ILE A 170 8.90 17.63 -21.05
CA ILE A 170 8.77 16.17 -20.91
C ILE A 170 8.82 15.77 -19.45
N ASN A 171 9.73 16.37 -18.67
CA ASN A 171 9.83 16.08 -17.24
C ASN A 171 8.49 16.39 -16.54
N THR A 172 7.97 17.60 -16.71
CA THR A 172 6.66 17.97 -16.14
C THR A 172 5.52 17.05 -16.60
N ALA A 173 5.46 16.70 -17.88
CA ALA A 173 4.41 15.83 -18.39
C ALA A 173 4.46 14.41 -17.82
N ILE A 174 5.65 13.79 -17.75
CA ILE A 174 5.79 12.45 -17.15
C ILE A 174 5.59 12.52 -15.63
N PHE A 175 6.08 13.57 -14.96
CA PHE A 175 5.88 13.76 -13.53
C PHE A 175 4.38 13.83 -13.17
N LEU A 176 3.59 14.60 -13.93
CA LEU A 176 2.13 14.65 -13.74
C LEU A 176 1.46 13.30 -14.04
N GLN A 177 1.85 12.64 -15.12
CA GLN A 177 1.32 11.34 -15.50
C GLN A 177 1.63 10.26 -14.44
N SER A 178 2.86 10.22 -13.95
CA SER A 178 3.30 9.28 -12.91
C SER A 178 2.62 9.55 -11.56
N THR A 179 2.46 10.81 -11.17
CA THR A 179 1.70 11.22 -9.98
C THR A 179 0.27 10.69 -10.01
N PHE A 180 -0.41 10.83 -11.16
CA PHE A 180 -1.75 10.26 -11.36
C PHE A 180 -1.74 8.72 -11.25
N GLN A 181 -0.72 8.07 -11.83
CA GLN A 181 -0.58 6.61 -11.77
C GLN A 181 -0.38 6.11 -10.33
N TYR A 182 0.39 6.80 -9.50
CA TYR A 182 0.55 6.44 -8.09
C TYR A 182 -0.78 6.48 -7.33
N ILE A 183 -1.59 7.52 -7.54
CA ILE A 183 -2.94 7.61 -6.95
C ILE A 183 -3.80 6.44 -7.44
N TRP A 184 -3.80 6.17 -8.74
CA TRP A 184 -4.56 5.07 -9.33
C TRP A 184 -4.14 3.69 -8.77
N GLU A 185 -2.85 3.43 -8.65
CA GLU A 185 -2.30 2.18 -8.10
C GLU A 185 -2.75 1.97 -6.66
N SER A 186 -2.82 3.04 -5.85
CA SER A 186 -3.28 2.96 -4.47
C SER A 186 -4.74 2.45 -4.38
N ILE A 187 -5.59 2.86 -5.32
CA ILE A 187 -6.99 2.44 -5.41
C ILE A 187 -7.07 0.97 -5.90
N VAL A 188 -6.33 0.63 -6.95
CA VAL A 188 -6.35 -0.72 -7.56
C VAL A 188 -5.89 -1.79 -6.58
N PHE A 189 -4.84 -1.52 -5.80
CA PHE A 189 -4.33 -2.48 -4.81
C PHE A 189 -5.12 -2.47 -3.49
N SER A 190 -6.06 -1.52 -3.32
CA SER A 190 -6.94 -1.46 -2.17
C SER A 190 -8.15 -2.39 -2.28
N ARG A 191 -7.90 -3.69 -2.11
CA ARG A 191 -8.98 -4.67 -2.00
C ARG A 191 -9.75 -4.53 -0.70
N GLY A 192 -11.08 -4.47 -0.81
CA GLY A 192 -12.00 -4.46 0.31
C GLY A 192 -12.43 -5.86 0.75
N ALA A 193 -13.70 -6.19 0.49
CA ALA A 193 -14.32 -7.45 0.92
C ALA A 193 -13.55 -8.68 0.39
N PRO A 194 -13.52 -9.80 1.13
CA PRO A 194 -14.31 -10.11 2.34
C PRO A 194 -13.62 -9.78 3.67
N TYR A 195 -12.36 -9.30 3.67
CA TYR A 195 -11.57 -9.11 4.90
C TYR A 195 -11.55 -7.67 5.40
N ARG A 196 -11.67 -6.69 4.48
CA ARG A 196 -11.69 -5.26 4.79
C ARG A 196 -12.97 -4.63 4.26
N ARG A 197 -13.34 -3.49 4.83
CA ARG A 197 -14.36 -2.65 4.20
C ARG A 197 -13.84 -2.07 2.89
N SER A 198 -14.76 -1.57 2.07
CA SER A 198 -14.40 -0.86 0.85
C SER A 198 -13.56 0.37 1.14
N ILE A 199 -12.66 0.74 0.23
CA ILE A 199 -11.88 1.98 0.33
C ILE A 199 -12.81 3.21 0.43
N PHE A 200 -13.99 3.14 -0.20
CA PHE A 200 -14.99 4.18 -0.16
C PHE A 200 -15.68 4.36 1.20
N SER A 201 -15.44 3.45 2.15
CA SER A 201 -15.89 3.66 3.54
C SER A 201 -14.94 4.55 4.35
N ASN A 202 -13.76 4.85 3.79
CA ASN A 202 -12.77 5.71 4.41
C ASN A 202 -12.91 7.14 3.87
N CYS A 203 -13.77 7.94 4.50
CA CYS A 203 -14.02 9.32 4.06
C CYS A 203 -12.74 10.17 4.03
N ILE A 204 -11.79 9.92 4.94
CA ILE A 204 -10.52 10.65 4.99
C ILE A 204 -9.66 10.34 3.75
N PHE A 205 -9.70 9.09 3.26
CA PHE A 205 -9.00 8.71 2.03
C PHE A 205 -9.65 9.31 0.77
N ILE A 206 -10.97 9.46 0.73
CA ILE A 206 -11.69 9.97 -0.45
C ILE A 206 -11.59 11.50 -0.58
N ILE A 207 -11.54 12.22 0.55
CA ILE A 207 -11.52 13.69 0.57
C ILE A 207 -10.12 14.24 0.27
N ASN A 208 -9.07 13.41 0.39
CA ASN A 208 -7.67 13.78 0.15
C ASN A 208 -7.35 13.79 -1.35
#